data_AF-A0ABD0UTB6-F1
#
_entry.id   AF-A0ABD0UTB6-F1
#
_cell.length_a   1.000
_cell.length_b   1.000
_cell.length_c   1.000
_cell.angle_alpha   90.00
_cell.angle_beta   90.00
_cell.angle_gamma   90.00
#
_symmetry.space_group_name_H-M   'P 1'
#
loop_
_entity.id
_entity.type
_entity.pdbx_description
1 polymer ?
#
loop_
_entity_poly.entity_id
_entity_poly.type
_entity_poly.pdbx_seq_one_letter_code
_entity_poly.pdbx_strand_id
1 'polypeptide(L)'
;MGGGKLISVHPEELTFELELEKPAYCNLKIVNNTEHHVAFKVKTTSPKKYFVRPNASVVQPWDSCIITVTLQAQKEYPPDMQCMDKFLLQSTKVQPSIDIDEIPPDTFIKDGEKVIEECKLRVVYISPQSGHQNSEGVSGISSPSMLSVRGSDIVRKLSFEEIQALQRLRDERGAILQQNKQLQQELELLRGLNSRQSNTGFSLTFAAFAGLVGLLVGYILSFALSSSSTESKTFLILPAASPTIAHFSLVAASLSCFPHLRQFSTVFTPKSNLLSSSLSSPLRRFPPSMSWLGKLGWLGFGNRAGLSSVDTSSAAIAQGLDDDVPAPGQQYAQFGAGCFWGVELAFQRVPGVTNTEVGYSQGLAHNPTYEDVCTGTTNHAEVVRVQYDPNSCRYEDLLNVFWARHDPTTLNRQGNDVGTQYRSGIYYYTPEQEKASKESLDRHQTTLGRKIVTEILPAKKFYRAEEYHQQYLEKGGRFGFQQSASKGCNDPIRCYG
;
A
#
# COMPACT_ATOMS: atom_id res chain seq x y z
N MET A 1 -28.08 -23.24 -13.17
CA MET A 1 -26.95 -22.53 -12.52
C MET A 1 -27.40 -21.10 -12.30
N GLY A 2 -27.72 -20.73 -11.07
CA GLY A 2 -28.31 -19.43 -10.75
C GLY A 2 -27.31 -18.31 -11.00
N GLY A 3 -27.59 -17.45 -12.00
CA GLY A 3 -26.80 -16.26 -12.28
C GLY A 3 -26.98 -15.24 -11.15
N GLY A 4 -26.09 -15.29 -10.17
CA GLY A 4 -26.01 -14.27 -9.12
C GLY A 4 -25.52 -12.94 -9.69
N LYS A 5 -26.10 -11.84 -9.19
CA LYS A 5 -25.70 -10.47 -9.49
C LYS A 5 -24.22 -10.26 -9.12
N LEU A 6 -23.37 -9.85 -10.07
CA LEU A 6 -21.95 -9.62 -9.83
C LEU A 6 -21.75 -8.49 -8.82
N ILE A 7 -22.49 -7.40 -9.00
CA ILE A 7 -22.42 -6.22 -8.13
C ILE A 7 -23.80 -5.80 -7.62
N SER A 8 -23.88 -5.43 -6.36
CA SER A 8 -25.02 -4.67 -5.82
C SER A 8 -24.72 -3.18 -5.83
N VAL A 9 -25.75 -2.35 -5.96
CA VAL A 9 -25.63 -0.91 -6.19
C VAL A 9 -26.58 -0.17 -5.27
N HIS A 10 -26.08 0.80 -4.51
CA HIS A 10 -26.88 1.57 -3.55
C HIS A 10 -26.42 3.04 -3.49
N PRO A 11 -27.32 4.03 -3.60
CA PRO A 11 -28.75 3.90 -3.95
C PRO A 11 -28.96 3.44 -5.40
N GLU A 12 -30.14 2.90 -5.73
CA GLU A 12 -30.46 2.49 -7.12
C GLU A 12 -30.80 3.70 -8.03
N GLU A 13 -30.97 4.88 -7.43
CA GLU A 13 -31.27 6.14 -8.10
C GLU A 13 -30.22 7.19 -7.75
N LEU A 14 -29.78 7.93 -8.75
CA LEU A 14 -28.90 9.09 -8.60
C LEU A 14 -29.75 10.33 -8.35
N THR A 15 -29.75 10.81 -7.12
CA THR A 15 -30.54 11.98 -6.72
C THR A 15 -29.64 13.20 -6.63
N PHE A 16 -30.01 14.27 -7.32
CA PHE A 16 -29.30 15.55 -7.28
C PHE A 16 -30.23 16.66 -6.80
N GLU A 17 -29.79 17.35 -5.74
CA GLU A 17 -30.41 18.60 -5.32
C GLU A 17 -29.91 19.72 -6.24
N LEU A 18 -30.83 20.29 -7.03
CA LEU A 18 -30.49 21.21 -8.11
C LEU A 18 -30.53 22.65 -7.60
N GLU A 19 -29.35 23.24 -7.42
CA GLU A 19 -29.16 24.68 -7.22
C GLU A 19 -28.49 25.28 -8.46
N LEU A 20 -29.03 26.37 -8.98
CA LEU A 20 -28.43 27.06 -10.12
C LEU A 20 -27.04 27.61 -9.75
N GLU A 21 -26.14 27.64 -10.74
CA GLU A 21 -24.76 28.10 -10.62
C GLU A 21 -23.88 27.31 -9.64
N LYS A 22 -24.40 26.23 -9.03
CA LYS A 22 -23.64 25.35 -8.14
C LYS A 22 -23.61 23.92 -8.65
N PRO A 23 -22.47 23.21 -8.51
CA PRO A 23 -22.43 21.78 -8.78
C PRO A 23 -23.17 21.00 -7.69
N ALA A 24 -23.76 19.86 -8.08
CA ALA A 24 -24.37 18.90 -7.17
C ALA A 24 -23.68 17.55 -7.30
N TYR A 25 -23.78 16.69 -6.28
CA TYR A 25 -23.13 15.38 -6.30
C TYR A 25 -24.01 14.29 -5.68
N CYS A 26 -23.82 13.06 -6.15
CA CYS A 26 -24.46 11.87 -5.62
C CYS A 26 -23.42 10.75 -5.52
N ASN A 27 -23.39 10.08 -4.37
CA ASN A 27 -22.49 8.95 -4.13
C ASN A 27 -23.22 7.63 -4.34
N LEU A 28 -22.64 6.78 -5.17
CA LEU A 28 -23.13 5.45 -5.52
C LEU A 28 -22.17 4.41 -4.96
N LYS A 29 -22.59 3.61 -3.99
CA LYS A 29 -21.82 2.46 -3.51
C LYS A 29 -22.11 1.24 -4.37
N ILE A 30 -21.06 0.67 -4.95
CA ILE A 30 -21.11 -0.63 -5.60
C ILE A 30 -20.41 -1.66 -4.71
N VAL A 31 -20.97 -2.86 -4.59
CA VAL A 31 -20.40 -3.95 -3.77
C VAL A 31 -20.28 -5.19 -4.63
N ASN A 32 -19.07 -5.74 -4.72
CA ASN A 32 -18.81 -7.00 -5.38
C ASN A 32 -19.26 -8.14 -4.46
N ASN A 33 -20.26 -8.92 -4.89
CA ASN A 33 -20.83 -10.02 -4.11
C ASN A 33 -20.27 -11.38 -4.54
N THR A 34 -19.08 -11.39 -5.15
CA THR A 34 -18.48 -12.59 -5.71
C THR A 34 -17.08 -12.82 -5.17
N GLU A 35 -16.61 -14.05 -5.30
CA GLU A 35 -15.23 -14.45 -5.00
C GLU A 35 -14.21 -14.06 -6.09
N HIS A 36 -14.66 -13.41 -7.16
CA HIS A 36 -13.80 -13.01 -8.28
C HIS A 36 -13.59 -11.49 -8.28
N HIS A 37 -12.55 -11.03 -8.97
CA HIS A 37 -12.40 -9.61 -9.27
C HIS A 37 -13.46 -9.20 -10.29
N VAL A 38 -14.10 -8.04 -10.07
CA VAL A 38 -15.14 -7.53 -10.96
C VAL A 38 -14.75 -6.15 -11.44
N ALA A 39 -14.54 -6.00 -12.75
CA ALA A 39 -14.37 -4.70 -13.38
C ALA A 39 -15.74 -4.05 -13.60
N PHE A 40 -15.84 -2.74 -13.43
CA PHE A 40 -17.01 -1.97 -13.78
C PHE A 40 -16.69 -0.75 -14.63
N LYS A 41 -17.69 -0.26 -15.37
CA LYS A 41 -17.62 0.96 -16.16
C LYS A 41 -18.95 1.69 -16.15
N VAL A 42 -18.91 3.00 -15.93
CA VAL A 42 -20.07 3.89 -15.93
C VAL A 42 -20.15 4.65 -17.24
N LYS A 43 -21.29 4.54 -17.93
CA LYS A 43 -21.62 5.30 -19.13
C LYS A 43 -22.79 6.23 -18.84
N THR A 44 -22.78 7.41 -19.45
CA THR A 44 -23.86 8.40 -19.36
C THR A 44 -24.21 8.92 -20.75
N THR A 45 -25.48 9.27 -20.97
CA THR A 45 -25.91 9.94 -22.20
C THR A 45 -25.48 11.40 -22.29
N SER A 46 -25.04 11.99 -21.16
CA SER A 46 -24.74 13.42 -21.06
C SER A 46 -23.37 13.69 -20.41
N PRO A 47 -22.26 13.21 -21.00
CA PRO A 47 -20.92 13.24 -20.40
C PRO A 47 -20.34 14.65 -20.22
N LYS A 48 -20.89 15.67 -20.89
CA LYS A 48 -20.50 17.07 -20.66
C LYS A 48 -21.11 17.65 -19.39
N LYS A 49 -22.26 17.12 -18.96
CA LYS A 49 -23.04 17.61 -17.82
C LYS A 49 -22.65 16.92 -16.51
N TYR A 50 -22.18 15.68 -16.62
CA TYR A 50 -21.77 14.89 -15.46
C TYR A 50 -20.33 14.50 -15.53
N PHE A 51 -19.73 14.45 -14.35
CA PHE A 51 -18.39 13.99 -14.16
C PHE A 51 -18.41 12.83 -13.15
N VAL A 52 -17.81 11.69 -13.52
CA VAL A 52 -17.92 10.44 -12.76
C VAL A 52 -16.54 9.98 -12.28
N ARG A 53 -16.37 9.78 -10.97
CA ARG A 53 -15.11 9.31 -10.37
C ARG A 53 -15.32 8.17 -9.37
N PRO A 54 -14.65 7.02 -9.53
CA PRO A 54 -13.99 6.57 -10.76
C PRO A 54 -15.01 6.28 -11.88
N ASN A 55 -14.66 6.52 -13.14
CA ASN A 55 -15.52 6.16 -14.29
C ASN A 55 -15.48 4.65 -14.58
N ALA A 56 -14.34 4.01 -14.37
CA ALA A 56 -14.14 2.57 -14.45
C ALA A 56 -13.07 2.15 -13.43
N SER A 57 -13.21 0.97 -12.84
CA SER A 57 -12.21 0.39 -11.92
C SER A 57 -12.50 -1.10 -11.70
N VAL A 58 -11.60 -1.78 -10.97
CA VAL A 58 -11.74 -3.18 -10.55
C VAL A 58 -12.07 -3.21 -9.05
N VAL A 59 -13.12 -3.93 -8.68
CA VAL A 59 -13.51 -4.18 -7.28
C VAL A 59 -13.07 -5.58 -6.89
N GLN A 60 -12.33 -5.68 -5.80
CA GLN A 60 -11.86 -6.95 -5.25
C GLN A 60 -13.02 -7.83 -4.79
N PRO A 61 -12.82 -9.15 -4.66
CA PRO A 61 -13.82 -10.05 -4.09
C PRO A 61 -14.36 -9.53 -2.76
N TRP A 62 -15.69 -9.49 -2.61
CA TRP A 62 -16.38 -9.06 -1.38
C TRP A 62 -16.14 -7.60 -0.95
N ASP A 63 -15.48 -6.80 -1.78
CA ASP A 63 -15.16 -5.41 -1.51
C ASP A 63 -16.21 -4.45 -2.11
N SER A 64 -16.09 -3.17 -1.80
CA SER A 64 -16.97 -2.13 -2.31
C SER A 64 -16.21 -0.90 -2.81
N CYS A 65 -16.79 -0.22 -3.79
CA CYS A 65 -16.25 1.01 -4.35
C CYS A 65 -17.34 2.09 -4.33
N ILE A 66 -16.95 3.33 -4.03
CA ILE A 66 -17.84 4.48 -4.11
C ILE A 66 -17.56 5.22 -5.41
N ILE A 67 -18.59 5.41 -6.21
CA ILE A 67 -18.58 6.21 -7.42
C ILE A 67 -19.27 7.54 -7.08
N THR A 68 -18.52 8.63 -7.17
CA THR A 68 -19.05 9.99 -7.07
C THR A 68 -19.48 10.46 -8.45
N VAL A 69 -20.76 10.78 -8.61
CA VAL A 69 -21.28 11.43 -9.82
C VAL A 69 -21.51 12.89 -9.48
N THR A 70 -20.82 13.79 -10.17
CA THR A 70 -20.96 15.24 -10.03
C THR A 70 -21.75 15.80 -11.21
N LEU A 71 -22.89 16.43 -10.93
CA LEU A 71 -23.62 17.28 -11.86
C LEU A 71 -22.96 18.66 -11.86
N GLN A 72 -22.52 19.13 -13.03
CA GLN A 72 -21.95 20.47 -13.17
C GLN A 72 -22.99 21.57 -12.92
N ALA A 73 -22.54 22.76 -12.55
CA ALA A 73 -23.40 23.92 -12.34
C ALA A 73 -24.33 24.17 -13.54
N GLN A 74 -25.64 24.16 -13.29
CA GLN A 74 -26.65 24.44 -14.31
C GLN A 74 -27.01 25.93 -14.27
N LYS A 75 -27.23 26.54 -15.44
CA LYS A 75 -27.68 27.94 -15.54
C LYS A 75 -29.20 28.08 -15.44
N GLU A 76 -29.93 27.03 -15.83
CA GLU A 76 -31.38 27.00 -15.90
C GLU A 76 -31.90 25.65 -15.39
N TYR A 77 -33.12 25.66 -14.86
CA TYR A 77 -33.82 24.44 -14.46
C TYR A 77 -34.36 23.72 -15.71
N PRO A 78 -34.25 22.38 -15.78
CA PRO A 78 -34.85 21.63 -16.88
C PRO A 78 -36.38 21.74 -16.86
N PRO A 79 -37.06 21.71 -18.03
CA PRO A 79 -38.52 21.72 -18.11
C PRO A 79 -39.11 20.58 -17.26
N ASP A 80 -40.10 20.92 -16.43
CA ASP A 80 -40.79 20.00 -15.50
C ASP A 80 -39.89 19.30 -14.44
N MET A 81 -38.64 19.76 -14.24
CA MET A 81 -37.64 19.09 -13.38
C MET A 81 -37.35 17.63 -13.78
N GLN A 82 -37.75 17.21 -14.98
CA GLN A 82 -37.59 15.84 -15.44
C GLN A 82 -36.20 15.65 -16.06
N CYS A 83 -35.42 14.73 -15.49
CA CYS A 83 -34.13 14.35 -16.02
C CYS A 83 -34.28 13.24 -17.08
N MET A 84 -33.89 13.53 -18.32
CA MET A 84 -33.82 12.54 -19.40
C MET A 84 -32.47 11.81 -19.49
N ASP A 85 -31.50 12.23 -18.67
CA ASP A 85 -30.16 11.66 -18.67
C ASP A 85 -30.18 10.24 -18.12
N LYS A 86 -29.51 9.31 -18.81
CA LYS A 86 -29.47 7.89 -18.44
C LYS A 86 -28.05 7.50 -18.08
N PHE A 87 -27.93 6.71 -17.03
CA PHE A 87 -26.67 6.09 -16.61
C PHE A 87 -26.76 4.57 -16.76
N LEU A 88 -25.68 3.99 -17.25
CA LEU A 88 -25.51 2.55 -17.41
C LEU A 88 -24.21 2.13 -16.73
N LEU A 89 -24.34 1.28 -15.71
CA LEU A 89 -23.22 0.63 -15.06
C LEU A 89 -23.06 -0.77 -15.65
N GLN A 90 -21.93 -1.03 -16.30
CA GLN A 90 -21.57 -2.34 -16.82
C GLN A 90 -20.57 -2.99 -15.86
N SER A 91 -20.70 -4.30 -15.65
CA SER A 91 -19.76 -5.07 -14.82
C SER A 91 -19.46 -6.43 -15.43
N THR A 92 -18.23 -6.92 -15.22
CA THR A 92 -17.77 -8.20 -15.74
C THR A 92 -16.71 -8.80 -14.84
N LYS A 93 -16.62 -10.13 -14.78
CA LYS A 93 -15.56 -10.82 -14.05
C LYS A 93 -14.23 -10.66 -14.79
N VAL A 94 -13.15 -10.42 -14.04
CA VAL A 94 -11.80 -10.28 -14.59
C VAL A 94 -10.80 -11.16 -13.83
N GLN A 95 -9.68 -11.49 -14.49
CA GLN A 95 -8.61 -12.23 -13.83
C GLN A 95 -7.84 -11.34 -12.85
N PRO A 96 -7.27 -11.90 -11.76
CA PRO A 96 -6.55 -11.14 -10.72
C PRO A 96 -5.29 -10.40 -11.19
N SER A 97 -4.80 -10.66 -12.42
CA SER A 97 -3.53 -10.15 -12.95
C SER A 97 -3.66 -8.86 -13.75
N ILE A 98 -4.86 -8.26 -13.83
CA ILE A 98 -5.01 -6.93 -14.44
C ILE A 98 -4.50 -5.92 -13.41
N ASP A 99 -3.41 -5.22 -13.73
CA ASP A 99 -2.99 -4.05 -12.96
C ASP A 99 -4.22 -3.16 -12.74
N ILE A 100 -4.52 -2.87 -11.48
CA ILE A 100 -5.77 -2.24 -11.03
C ILE A 100 -6.05 -0.90 -11.75
N ASP A 101 -5.01 -0.32 -12.37
CA ASP A 101 -5.01 0.97 -13.04
C ASP A 101 -5.21 0.92 -14.57
N GLU A 102 -5.11 -0.24 -15.22
CA GLU A 102 -5.34 -0.37 -16.67
C GLU A 102 -6.36 -1.47 -16.99
N ILE A 103 -7.64 -1.09 -17.11
CA ILE A 103 -8.67 -1.98 -17.66
C ILE A 103 -8.54 -1.97 -19.18
N PRO A 104 -8.20 -3.11 -19.83
CA PRO A 104 -8.09 -3.19 -21.28
C PRO A 104 -9.38 -2.73 -21.98
N PRO A 105 -9.29 -2.00 -23.11
CA PRO A 105 -10.47 -1.44 -23.79
C PRO A 105 -11.46 -2.51 -24.28
N ASP A 106 -11.02 -3.74 -24.47
CA ASP A 106 -11.78 -4.92 -24.85
C ASP A 106 -12.47 -5.64 -23.68
N THR A 107 -12.26 -5.20 -22.44
CA THR A 107 -12.86 -5.84 -21.23
C THR A 107 -14.39 -5.85 -21.26
N PHE A 108 -14.99 -4.80 -21.86
CA PHE A 108 -16.45 -4.65 -21.96
C PHE A 108 -16.97 -4.95 -23.38
N ILE A 109 -16.21 -5.68 -24.21
CA ILE A 109 -16.68 -6.21 -25.49
C ILE A 109 -17.27 -7.60 -25.25
N LYS A 110 -18.44 -7.85 -25.83
CA LYS A 110 -19.15 -9.12 -25.71
C LYS A 110 -18.53 -10.15 -26.65
N ASP A 111 -17.42 -10.72 -26.24
CA ASP A 111 -16.86 -11.92 -26.85
C ASP A 111 -17.54 -13.13 -26.19
N GLY A 112 -17.86 -14.18 -26.94
CA GLY A 112 -18.79 -15.26 -26.54
C GLY A 112 -18.53 -15.99 -25.21
N GLU A 113 -17.43 -15.71 -24.52
CA GLU A 113 -17.02 -16.27 -23.23
C GLU A 113 -17.20 -15.29 -22.04
N LYS A 114 -17.29 -13.98 -22.27
CA LYS A 114 -17.39 -12.94 -21.23
C LYS A 114 -18.85 -12.59 -20.91
N VAL A 115 -19.25 -12.70 -19.64
CA VAL A 115 -20.58 -12.28 -19.15
C VAL A 115 -20.51 -10.83 -18.67
N ILE A 116 -21.19 -9.93 -19.40
CA ILE A 116 -21.34 -8.51 -19.01
C ILE A 116 -22.73 -8.33 -18.39
N GLU A 117 -22.77 -7.86 -17.15
CA GLU A 117 -23.99 -7.48 -16.46
C GLU A 117 -24.21 -5.96 -16.55
N GLU A 118 -25.44 -5.54 -16.85
CA GLU A 118 -25.81 -4.14 -17.00
C GLU A 118 -26.83 -3.71 -15.95
N CYS A 119 -26.54 -2.61 -15.25
CA CYS A 119 -27.44 -1.97 -14.29
C CYS A 119 -27.77 -0.55 -14.77
N LYS A 120 -29.05 -0.28 -15.01
CA LYS A 120 -29.55 1.06 -15.40
C LYS A 120 -29.86 1.87 -14.15
N LEU A 121 -29.26 3.05 -14.02
CA LEU A 121 -29.50 3.95 -12.90
C LEU A 121 -30.47 5.04 -13.33
N ARG A 122 -31.50 5.27 -12.52
CA ARG A 122 -32.43 6.40 -12.70
C ARG A 122 -31.79 7.67 -12.17
N VAL A 123 -32.09 8.81 -12.81
CA VAL A 123 -31.62 10.13 -12.35
C VAL A 123 -32.83 10.95 -11.93
N VAL A 124 -32.77 11.51 -10.73
CA VAL A 124 -33.84 12.30 -10.13
C VAL A 124 -33.28 13.66 -9.74
N TYR A 125 -33.97 14.72 -10.14
CA TYR A 125 -33.67 16.08 -9.69
C TYR A 125 -34.69 16.51 -8.64
N ILE A 126 -34.19 17.12 -7.58
CA ILE A 126 -35.01 17.66 -6.51
C ILE A 126 -34.74 19.17 -6.45
N SER A 127 -35.81 19.95 -6.41
CA SER A 127 -35.71 21.38 -6.11
C SER A 127 -35.60 21.56 -4.60
N PRO A 128 -34.75 22.48 -4.11
CA PRO A 128 -34.71 22.82 -2.68
C PRO A 128 -36.04 23.42 -2.15
N GLN A 129 -37.03 23.73 -3.01
CA GLN A 129 -38.26 24.45 -2.63
C GLN A 129 -39.59 23.68 -2.76
N SER A 130 -39.61 22.37 -3.07
CA SER A 130 -40.89 21.64 -3.15
C SER A 130 -41.42 21.25 -1.76
N GLY A 131 -41.98 22.26 -1.09
CA GLY A 131 -42.63 22.13 0.20
C GLY A 131 -43.57 23.29 0.51
N HIS A 132 -44.36 23.78 -0.45
CA HIS A 132 -45.61 24.54 -0.20
C HIS A 132 -46.31 24.92 -1.52
N GLN A 133 -47.42 24.24 -1.86
CA GLN A 133 -48.50 24.82 -2.65
C GLN A 133 -49.85 24.33 -2.10
N ASN A 134 -50.64 25.25 -1.54
CA ASN A 134 -52.06 25.05 -1.24
C ASN A 134 -52.86 25.43 -2.49
N SER A 135 -53.83 24.59 -2.87
CA SER A 135 -54.95 24.98 -3.73
C SER A 135 -56.24 24.61 -2.99
N GLU A 136 -57.13 25.59 -2.81
CA GLU A 136 -58.48 25.40 -2.26
C GLU A 136 -59.43 24.87 -3.33
N GLY A 137 -60.32 23.93 -2.95
CA GLY A 137 -61.64 23.80 -3.59
C GLY A 137 -62.17 22.38 -3.84
N VAL A 138 -63.11 21.98 -2.96
CA VAL A 138 -64.29 21.10 -3.18
C VAL A 138 -64.19 19.63 -2.70
N SER A 139 -65.31 19.26 -2.06
CA SER A 139 -65.63 18.26 -1.03
C SER A 139 -65.79 16.80 -1.46
N GLY A 140 -65.43 15.88 -0.55
CA GLY A 140 -65.88 14.48 -0.54
C GLY A 140 -65.31 13.68 0.65
N ILE A 141 -66.17 13.20 1.53
CA ILE A 141 -65.91 12.61 2.86
C ILE A 141 -65.27 11.20 2.78
N SER A 142 -64.24 10.92 3.60
CA SER A 142 -63.99 9.65 4.34
C SER A 142 -62.74 9.73 5.24
N SER A 143 -62.88 9.28 6.49
CA SER A 143 -61.97 9.34 7.67
C SER A 143 -60.67 8.49 7.59
N PRO A 144 -59.83 8.41 8.66
CA PRO A 144 -59.07 9.47 9.34
C PRO A 144 -57.57 9.12 9.46
N SER A 145 -56.65 10.06 9.21
CA SER A 145 -55.26 9.89 9.68
C SER A 145 -54.54 11.22 9.92
N MET A 146 -54.18 11.38 11.20
CA MET A 146 -53.06 12.14 11.78
C MET A 146 -52.71 13.55 11.27
N LEU A 147 -52.83 14.46 12.23
CA LEU A 147 -52.23 15.77 12.33
C LEU A 147 -50.83 15.87 11.69
N SER A 148 -50.75 16.79 10.72
CA SER A 148 -49.54 17.49 10.34
C SER A 148 -49.15 18.48 11.45
N VAL A 149 -47.93 18.33 11.98
CA VAL A 149 -47.19 19.40 12.65
C VAL A 149 -45.90 19.60 11.87
N ARG A 150 -45.68 20.86 11.48
CA ARG A 150 -44.60 21.39 10.65
C ARG A 150 -43.22 21.03 11.20
N GLY A 151 -42.35 20.51 10.32
CA GLY A 151 -40.92 20.33 10.56
C GLY A 151 -40.13 21.57 10.19
N SER A 152 -39.99 22.48 11.14
CA SER A 152 -38.70 23.11 11.44
C SER A 152 -38.29 22.52 12.80
N ASP A 153 -37.09 21.95 12.88
CA ASP A 153 -36.53 21.20 14.02
C ASP A 153 -36.77 19.69 14.04
N ILE A 154 -35.95 18.92 13.31
CA ILE A 154 -35.70 17.49 13.62
C ILE A 154 -34.19 17.21 13.61
N VAL A 155 -33.52 17.74 14.62
CA VAL A 155 -32.55 16.94 15.37
C VAL A 155 -33.39 15.86 16.07
N ARG A 156 -33.25 14.60 15.64
CA ARG A 156 -34.00 13.46 16.18
C ARG A 156 -33.86 13.39 17.71
N LYS A 157 -34.94 13.70 18.45
CA LYS A 157 -35.16 13.09 19.77
C LYS A 157 -35.59 11.64 19.52
N LEU A 158 -34.60 10.75 19.42
CA LEU A 158 -34.83 9.31 19.52
C LEU A 158 -35.54 9.03 20.85
N SER A 159 -36.53 8.13 20.85
CA SER A 159 -37.16 7.71 22.11
C SER A 159 -36.11 7.03 23.00
N PHE A 160 -36.27 7.14 24.32
CA PHE A 160 -35.32 6.55 25.29
C PHE A 160 -35.10 5.04 25.06
N GLU A 161 -36.14 4.35 24.58
CA GLU A 161 -36.11 2.93 24.25
C GLU A 161 -35.28 2.64 22.98
N GLU A 162 -35.35 3.48 21.95
CA GLU A 162 -34.52 3.35 20.74
C GLU A 162 -33.06 3.70 21.00
N ILE A 163 -32.79 4.68 21.88
CA ILE A 163 -31.42 5.00 22.32
C ILE A 163 -30.84 3.81 23.09
N GLN A 164 -31.63 3.19 23.96
CA GLN A 164 -31.21 2.02 24.71
C GLN A 164 -31.00 0.79 23.80
N ALA A 165 -31.84 0.60 22.79
CA ALA A 165 -31.67 -0.46 21.80
C ALA A 165 -30.42 -0.24 20.93
N LEU A 166 -30.17 1.01 20.49
CA LEU A 166 -28.97 1.36 19.74
C LEU A 166 -27.68 1.22 20.56
N GLN A 167 -27.73 1.52 21.87
CA GLN A 167 -26.62 1.27 22.77
C GLN A 167 -26.36 -0.22 22.94
N ARG A 168 -27.40 -1.04 23.18
CA ARG A 168 -27.27 -2.50 23.25
C ARG A 168 -26.69 -3.10 21.97
N LEU A 169 -27.16 -2.67 20.80
CA LEU A 169 -26.63 -3.13 19.52
C LEU A 169 -25.17 -2.68 19.30
N ARG A 170 -24.79 -1.50 19.79
CA ARG A 170 -23.40 -1.01 19.74
C ARG A 170 -22.49 -1.81 20.67
N ASP A 171 -22.97 -2.15 21.86
CA ASP A 171 -22.25 -2.94 22.86
C ASP A 171 -22.10 -4.39 22.38
N GLU A 172 -23.15 -5.00 21.83
CA GLU A 172 -23.12 -6.33 21.21
C GLU A 172 -22.16 -6.36 20.01
N ARG A 173 -22.19 -5.34 19.14
CA ARG A 173 -21.23 -5.21 18.04
C ARG A 173 -19.80 -5.09 18.56
N GLY A 174 -19.57 -4.35 19.64
CA GLY A 174 -18.28 -4.25 20.31
C GLY A 174 -17.78 -5.60 20.83
N ALA A 175 -18.67 -6.36 21.49
CA ALA A 175 -18.37 -7.70 21.98
C ALA A 175 -18.03 -8.68 20.85
N ILE A 176 -18.80 -8.67 19.76
CA ILE A 176 -18.54 -9.51 18.57
C ILE A 176 -17.21 -9.13 17.91
N LEU A 177 -16.89 -7.84 17.81
CA LEU A 177 -15.60 -7.39 17.27
C LEU A 177 -14.42 -7.83 18.16
N GLN A 178 -14.59 -7.80 19.48
CA GLN A 178 -13.59 -8.28 20.42
C GLN A 178 -13.40 -9.80 20.33
N GLN A 179 -14.50 -10.56 20.20
CA GLN A 179 -14.45 -12.00 20.00
C GLN A 179 -13.78 -12.36 18.66
N ASN A 180 -14.06 -11.64 17.58
CA ASN A 180 -13.39 -11.83 16.29
C ASN A 180 -11.88 -11.55 16.38
N LYS A 181 -11.46 -10.49 17.08
CA LYS A 181 -10.03 -10.23 17.32
C LYS A 181 -9.37 -11.36 18.11
N GLN A 182 -10.05 -11.89 19.13
CA GLN A 182 -9.54 -12.99 19.94
C GLN A 182 -9.40 -14.29 19.12
N LEU A 183 -10.41 -14.62 18.30
CA LEU A 183 -10.35 -15.75 17.37
C LEU A 183 -9.22 -15.59 16.34
N GLN A 184 -8.99 -14.37 15.82
CA GLN A 184 -7.89 -14.09 14.91
C GLN A 184 -6.53 -14.32 15.59
N GLN A 185 -6.35 -13.86 16.83
CA GLN A 185 -5.13 -14.12 17.61
C GLN A 185 -4.92 -15.61 17.90
N GLU A 186 -5.99 -16.34 18.21
CA GLU A 186 -5.93 -17.78 18.43
C GLU A 186 -5.56 -18.53 17.14
N LEU A 187 -6.11 -18.13 15.99
CA LEU A 187 -5.72 -18.66 14.68
C LEU A 187 -4.26 -18.36 14.33
N GLU A 188 -3.76 -17.17 14.68
CA GLU A 188 -2.35 -16.81 14.49
C GLU A 188 -1.42 -17.64 15.37
N LEU A 189 -1.79 -17.88 16.63
CA LEU A 189 -1.05 -18.78 17.53
C LEU A 189 -1.05 -20.22 17.00
N LEU A 190 -2.19 -20.72 16.54
CA LEU A 190 -2.29 -22.06 15.95
C LEU A 190 -1.46 -22.19 14.66
N ARG A 191 -1.44 -21.15 13.80
CA ARG A 191 -0.55 -21.09 12.63
C ARG A 191 0.93 -21.08 13.03
N GLY A 192 1.28 -20.36 14.09
CA GLY A 192 2.65 -20.34 14.64
C GLY A 192 3.08 -21.69 15.21
N LEU A 193 2.17 -22.42 15.86
CA LEU A 193 2.42 -23.77 16.37
C LEU A 193 2.57 -24.80 15.24
N ASN A 194 1.70 -24.77 14.23
CA ASN A 194 1.84 -25.61 13.04
C ASN A 194 3.11 -25.30 12.24
N SER A 195 3.51 -24.02 12.16
CA SER A 195 4.78 -23.61 11.54
C SER A 195 6.01 -24.10 12.30
N ARG A 196 5.94 -24.20 13.64
CA ARG A 196 7.01 -24.80 14.46
C ARG A 196 7.07 -26.32 14.32
N GLN A 197 5.92 -26.98 14.14
CA GLN A 197 5.86 -28.42 13.93
C GLN A 197 6.26 -28.83 12.50
N SER A 198 6.16 -27.94 11.51
CA SER A 198 6.55 -28.20 10.12
C SER A 198 8.05 -28.00 9.81
N ASN A 199 8.86 -27.53 10.76
CA ASN A 199 10.29 -27.24 10.53
C ASN A 199 11.27 -28.20 11.23
N THR A 200 10.80 -29.28 11.85
CA THR A 200 11.67 -30.42 12.20
C THR A 200 11.80 -31.38 11.02
N GLY A 201 12.31 -30.88 9.90
CA GLY A 201 12.68 -31.66 8.74
C GLY A 201 14.14 -31.38 8.41
N PHE A 202 14.98 -32.43 8.38
CA PHE A 202 16.35 -32.28 7.91
C PHE A 202 16.34 -31.72 6.49
N SER A 203 17.11 -30.66 6.25
CA SER A 203 17.23 -30.07 4.91
C SER A 203 17.63 -31.16 3.91
N LEU A 204 16.96 -31.23 2.76
CA LEU A 204 17.28 -32.18 1.69
C LEU A 204 18.75 -32.05 1.24
N THR A 205 19.31 -30.85 1.36
CA THR A 205 20.74 -30.58 1.11
C THR A 205 21.66 -31.22 2.16
N PHE A 206 21.25 -31.27 3.42
CA PHE A 206 22.00 -31.92 4.50
C PHE A 206 21.95 -33.45 4.34
N ALA A 207 20.79 -34.01 3.98
CA ALA A 207 20.67 -35.44 3.70
C ALA A 207 21.52 -35.87 2.49
N ALA A 208 21.52 -35.06 1.42
CA ALA A 208 22.37 -35.30 0.26
C ALA A 208 23.87 -35.22 0.61
N PHE A 209 24.27 -34.24 1.43
CA PHE A 209 25.65 -34.09 1.89
C PHE A 209 26.09 -35.27 2.77
N ALA A 210 25.26 -35.67 3.74
CA ALA A 210 25.53 -36.82 4.60
C ALA A 210 25.63 -38.13 3.79
N GLY A 211 24.78 -38.31 2.77
CA GLY A 211 24.84 -39.43 1.84
C GLY A 211 26.14 -39.46 1.03
N LEU A 212 26.58 -38.30 0.53
CA LEU A 212 27.85 -38.15 -0.20
C LEU A 212 29.06 -38.47 0.67
N VAL A 213 29.07 -37.97 1.91
CA VAL A 213 30.13 -38.28 2.89
C VAL A 213 30.13 -39.77 3.23
N GLY A 214 28.96 -40.38 3.43
CA GLY A 214 28.83 -41.82 3.68
C GLY A 214 29.36 -42.68 2.53
N LEU A 215 29.05 -42.31 1.27
CA LEU A 215 29.59 -42.96 0.08
C LEU A 215 31.12 -42.82 -0.01
N LEU A 216 31.64 -41.63 0.28
CA LEU A 216 33.08 -41.37 0.25
C LEU A 216 33.82 -42.18 1.32
N VAL A 217 33.29 -42.22 2.54
CA VAL A 217 33.85 -43.03 3.64
C VAL A 217 33.76 -44.52 3.32
N GLY A 218 32.62 -44.98 2.78
CA GLY A 218 32.45 -46.38 2.35
C GLY A 218 33.43 -46.79 1.25
N TYR A 219 33.69 -45.90 0.29
CA TYR A 219 34.66 -46.14 -0.77
C TYR A 219 36.09 -46.23 -0.22
N ILE A 220 36.45 -45.35 0.73
CA ILE A 220 37.76 -45.38 1.41
C ILE A 220 37.91 -46.66 2.24
N LEU A 221 36.88 -47.07 2.98
CA LEU A 221 36.91 -48.32 3.75
C LEU A 221 37.02 -49.55 2.85
N SER A 222 36.28 -49.58 1.73
CA SER A 222 36.35 -50.66 0.75
C SER A 222 37.73 -50.77 0.11
N PHE A 223 38.39 -49.64 -0.12
CA PHE A 223 39.76 -49.61 -0.65
C PHE A 223 40.79 -50.07 0.39
N ALA A 224 40.64 -49.63 1.65
CA ALA A 224 41.50 -50.03 2.76
C ALA A 224 41.37 -51.52 3.12
N LEU A 225 40.16 -52.09 3.01
CA LEU A 225 39.90 -53.50 3.27
C LEU A 225 40.26 -54.41 2.09
N SER A 226 40.39 -53.87 0.87
CA SER A 226 40.83 -54.64 -0.30
C SER A 226 42.35 -54.82 -0.38
N SER A 227 43.13 -54.15 0.48
CA SER A 227 44.60 -54.24 0.48
C SER A 227 45.19 -55.09 1.62
N SER A 228 44.43 -56.02 2.20
CA SER A 228 45.01 -56.97 3.16
C SER A 228 44.25 -58.30 3.18
N SER A 229 44.83 -59.33 2.56
CA SER A 229 45.17 -60.57 3.27
C SER A 229 45.85 -61.57 2.34
N THR A 230 47.17 -61.67 2.46
CA THR A 230 47.88 -62.94 2.33
C THR A 230 47.42 -63.90 3.43
N GLU A 231 47.18 -65.16 3.03
CA GLU A 231 47.19 -66.42 3.80
C GLU A 231 47.00 -66.40 5.33
N SER A 232 45.92 -67.04 5.79
CA SER A 232 45.96 -68.29 6.58
C SER A 232 44.59 -68.55 7.22
N LYS A 233 43.95 -69.69 6.89
CA LYS A 233 42.73 -70.16 7.56
C LYS A 233 42.99 -71.52 8.22
N THR A 234 43.01 -71.50 9.54
CA THR A 234 42.84 -72.67 10.40
C THR A 234 41.37 -72.82 10.80
N PHE A 235 40.96 -74.07 10.86
CA PHE A 235 39.62 -74.64 11.04
C PHE A 235 38.98 -74.32 12.41
N LEU A 236 37.64 -74.17 12.48
CA LEU A 236 36.75 -74.75 13.52
C LEU A 236 35.24 -74.37 13.33
N ILE A 237 34.45 -75.34 12.85
CA ILE A 237 33.14 -75.89 13.32
C ILE A 237 32.03 -74.96 13.89
N LEU A 238 30.92 -74.84 13.11
CA LEU A 238 29.43 -74.90 13.33
C LEU A 238 28.80 -74.97 14.77
N PRO A 239 27.45 -74.82 15.00
CA PRO A 239 26.31 -74.74 14.04
C PRO A 239 25.12 -73.75 14.32
N ALA A 240 24.34 -73.53 13.24
CA ALA A 240 22.86 -73.52 13.07
C ALA A 240 21.89 -72.72 13.97
N ALA A 241 21.09 -71.85 13.33
CA ALA A 241 19.61 -71.90 13.34
C ALA A 241 19.02 -71.07 12.18
N SER A 242 18.01 -71.63 11.52
CA SER A 242 17.20 -71.10 10.41
C SER A 242 15.72 -70.98 10.89
N PRO A 243 14.67 -70.72 10.07
CA PRO A 243 14.55 -70.04 8.77
C PRO A 243 13.35 -69.05 8.67
N THR A 244 13.10 -68.54 7.44
CA THR A 244 11.80 -68.23 6.77
C THR A 244 11.31 -66.76 6.74
N ILE A 245 10.70 -66.17 5.69
CA ILE A 245 10.24 -66.49 4.30
C ILE A 245 9.96 -65.09 3.67
N ALA A 246 10.59 -64.70 2.56
CA ALA A 246 10.08 -64.60 1.17
C ALA A 246 9.04 -63.49 0.85
N HIS A 247 9.29 -62.65 -0.17
CA HIS A 247 8.65 -62.74 -1.52
C HIS A 247 8.93 -61.49 -2.42
N PHE A 248 9.41 -61.79 -3.64
CA PHE A 248 9.08 -61.23 -4.98
C PHE A 248 9.49 -59.79 -5.35
N SER A 249 10.41 -59.59 -6.31
CA SER A 249 10.26 -59.66 -7.80
C SER A 249 9.61 -58.38 -8.37
N LEU A 250 10.01 -57.74 -9.46
CA LEU A 250 10.92 -58.05 -10.57
C LEU A 250 11.15 -56.75 -11.40
N VAL A 251 12.03 -56.88 -12.40
CA VAL A 251 12.08 -56.21 -13.72
C VAL A 251 13.35 -55.38 -13.96
N ALA A 252 14.21 -56.01 -14.76
CA ALA A 252 15.40 -55.50 -15.42
C ALA A 252 15.09 -55.06 -16.86
N ALA A 253 15.97 -54.23 -17.44
CA ALA A 253 16.52 -54.29 -18.80
C ALA A 253 17.20 -52.94 -19.14
N SER A 254 18.24 -52.78 -19.95
CA SER A 254 19.32 -53.60 -20.54
C SER A 254 20.12 -52.64 -21.47
N LEU A 255 21.45 -52.82 -21.57
CA LEU A 255 22.34 -52.52 -22.72
C LEU A 255 22.52 -51.03 -23.14
N SER A 256 23.67 -50.48 -23.57
CA SER A 256 24.90 -51.02 -24.20
C SER A 256 25.97 -49.90 -24.42
N CYS A 257 27.25 -50.31 -24.44
CA CYS A 257 28.40 -49.84 -25.26
C CYS A 257 29.13 -48.47 -25.11
N PHE A 258 30.41 -48.54 -24.66
CA PHE A 258 31.71 -48.03 -25.22
C PHE A 258 31.88 -46.53 -25.64
N PRO A 259 33.13 -45.97 -25.76
CA PRO A 259 34.30 -46.03 -24.86
C PRO A 259 35.19 -44.74 -24.78
N HIS A 260 36.21 -44.84 -23.92
CA HIS A 260 37.62 -44.42 -24.14
C HIS A 260 38.14 -43.00 -23.81
N LEU A 261 39.42 -43.05 -23.37
CA LEU A 261 40.48 -42.04 -23.30
C LEU A 261 40.49 -41.15 -22.04
N ARG A 262 41.43 -41.42 -21.10
CA ARG A 262 42.83 -40.90 -21.05
C ARG A 262 42.84 -39.43 -20.62
N GLN A 263 43.73 -38.93 -19.78
CA GLN A 263 44.83 -39.41 -18.95
C GLN A 263 45.41 -38.11 -18.32
N PHE A 264 46.36 -38.26 -17.40
CA PHE A 264 47.26 -37.24 -16.86
C PHE A 264 46.67 -36.32 -15.78
N SER A 265 46.82 -36.65 -14.49
CA SER A 265 48.06 -36.79 -13.70
C SER A 265 48.61 -35.44 -13.23
N THR A 266 48.67 -35.34 -11.89
CA THR A 266 49.86 -34.98 -11.09
C THR A 266 50.33 -33.51 -11.13
N VAL A 267 50.84 -32.88 -10.06
CA VAL A 267 51.22 -33.28 -8.70
C VAL A 267 51.64 -32.01 -7.94
N PHE A 268 51.43 -32.03 -6.62
CA PHE A 268 52.20 -31.37 -5.55
C PHE A 268 52.44 -29.84 -5.55
N THR A 269 51.77 -29.16 -4.61
CA THR A 269 52.27 -28.68 -3.29
C THR A 269 53.77 -28.30 -3.12
N PRO A 270 54.18 -27.63 -2.02
CA PRO A 270 53.60 -26.47 -1.30
C PRO A 270 54.71 -25.51 -0.74
N LYS A 271 54.29 -24.64 0.22
CA LYS A 271 55.04 -24.04 1.36
C LYS A 271 55.85 -22.76 1.05
N SER A 272 55.42 -21.61 1.60
CA SER A 272 55.75 -21.03 2.93
C SER A 272 57.22 -20.58 2.99
N ASN A 273 57.65 -19.42 3.51
CA ASN A 273 57.17 -18.64 4.64
C ASN A 273 58.11 -17.41 4.81
N LEU A 274 57.65 -16.40 5.57
CA LEU A 274 58.42 -15.59 6.55
C LEU A 274 59.27 -14.34 6.18
N LEU A 275 58.99 -13.29 6.98
CA LEU A 275 59.89 -12.27 7.63
C LEU A 275 60.47 -11.16 6.71
N SER A 276 60.62 -9.87 7.08
CA SER A 276 60.72 -9.16 8.38
C SER A 276 60.69 -7.61 8.18
N SER A 277 60.45 -6.85 9.28
CA SER A 277 60.96 -5.50 9.72
C SER A 277 61.54 -4.48 8.70
N SER A 278 61.51 -3.14 8.82
CA SER A 278 61.08 -2.13 9.83
C SER A 278 61.49 -0.70 9.35
N LEU A 279 60.82 0.36 9.84
CA LEU A 279 61.19 1.82 9.85
C LEU A 279 61.33 2.53 8.46
N SER A 280 60.99 3.80 8.18
CA SER A 280 60.72 5.04 8.95
C SER A 280 60.14 6.17 8.04
N SER A 281 59.11 6.89 8.52
CA SER A 281 58.77 8.34 8.36
C SER A 281 58.60 9.01 6.96
N PRO A 282 58.09 10.27 6.83
CA PRO A 282 56.74 10.54 6.35
C PRO A 282 56.67 11.44 5.10
N LEU A 283 55.81 11.15 4.12
CA LEU A 283 55.54 12.06 3.01
C LEU A 283 54.05 12.11 2.63
N ARG A 284 53.62 13.35 2.38
CA ARG A 284 52.29 13.84 2.03
C ARG A 284 51.64 13.00 0.92
N ARG A 285 50.38 12.60 1.10
CA ARG A 285 49.54 12.00 0.05
C ARG A 285 48.45 12.97 -0.40
N PHE A 286 48.56 13.41 -1.64
CA PHE A 286 47.42 13.77 -2.49
C PHE A 286 46.73 12.48 -2.98
N PRO A 287 45.41 12.48 -3.24
CA PRO A 287 44.68 11.28 -3.65
C PRO A 287 44.96 10.88 -5.11
N PRO A 288 44.93 9.57 -5.45
CA PRO A 288 45.16 9.10 -6.81
C PRO A 288 43.87 9.03 -7.66
N SER A 289 44.01 9.52 -8.90
CA SER A 289 43.62 8.92 -10.18
C SER A 289 42.33 8.07 -10.27
N MET A 290 41.34 8.61 -10.99
CA MET A 290 40.23 7.86 -11.57
C MET A 290 40.62 7.28 -12.94
N SER A 291 40.21 6.03 -13.14
CA SER A 291 40.44 5.16 -14.29
C SER A 291 40.07 5.75 -15.65
N TRP A 292 41.01 5.58 -16.58
CA TRP A 292 40.95 5.83 -18.01
C TRP A 292 40.15 4.72 -18.69
N LEU A 293 38.83 4.87 -18.86
CA LEU A 293 37.99 4.11 -19.81
C LEU A 293 36.65 4.84 -20.03
N GLY A 294 36.74 6.07 -20.52
CA GLY A 294 35.59 6.93 -20.82
C GLY A 294 35.86 7.87 -21.99
N LYS A 295 36.58 7.41 -23.01
CA LYS A 295 36.75 8.13 -24.28
C LYS A 295 36.92 7.10 -25.39
N LEU A 296 35.83 6.79 -26.08
CA LEU A 296 35.76 6.46 -27.51
C LEU A 296 34.30 6.17 -27.84
N GLY A 297 33.60 7.22 -28.27
CA GLY A 297 32.19 7.18 -28.64
C GLY A 297 31.74 8.56 -29.14
N TRP A 298 32.62 9.26 -29.87
CA TRP A 298 32.27 10.50 -30.53
C TRP A 298 32.80 10.44 -31.96
N LEU A 299 31.90 10.07 -32.87
CA LEU A 299 31.85 10.46 -34.29
C LEU A 299 30.63 9.74 -34.92
N GLY A 300 29.59 10.51 -35.26
CA GLY A 300 28.62 10.10 -36.28
C GLY A 300 27.13 10.13 -35.89
N PHE A 301 26.48 11.25 -36.25
CA PHE A 301 25.08 11.39 -36.68
C PHE A 301 23.92 10.98 -35.74
N GLY A 302 23.16 11.98 -35.27
CA GLY A 302 21.74 11.82 -34.94
C GLY A 302 21.23 12.66 -33.77
N ASN A 303 20.61 13.80 -34.07
CA ASN A 303 19.71 14.62 -33.24
C ASN A 303 20.12 14.97 -31.80
N ARG A 304 20.85 16.09 -31.70
CA ARG A 304 20.96 16.90 -30.49
C ARG A 304 19.70 17.77 -30.36
N ALA A 305 18.65 17.25 -29.71
CA ALA A 305 17.61 18.09 -29.14
C ALA A 305 18.06 18.53 -27.74
N GLY A 306 17.98 19.83 -27.46
CA GLY A 306 18.64 20.46 -26.31
C GLY A 306 18.16 19.94 -24.96
N LEU A 307 19.07 19.38 -24.18
CA LEU A 307 18.93 19.34 -22.72
C LEU A 307 19.19 20.76 -22.22
N SER A 308 18.10 21.48 -22.04
CA SER A 308 18.05 22.93 -21.87
C SER A 308 18.55 23.37 -20.48
N SER A 309 19.08 24.58 -20.39
CA SER A 309 19.44 25.28 -19.14
C SER A 309 18.30 25.39 -18.11
N VAL A 310 17.09 24.96 -18.44
CA VAL A 310 15.88 25.01 -17.61
C VAL A 310 15.92 23.95 -16.51
N ASP A 311 16.40 22.73 -16.78
CA ASP A 311 16.37 21.63 -15.81
C ASP A 311 17.30 21.86 -14.61
N THR A 312 18.48 22.44 -14.84
CA THR A 312 19.43 22.78 -13.77
C THR A 312 18.88 23.88 -12.86
N SER A 313 18.15 24.85 -13.41
CA SER A 313 17.56 25.94 -12.62
C SER A 313 16.40 25.45 -11.75
N SER A 314 15.56 24.56 -12.28
CA SER A 314 14.46 23.91 -11.56
C SER A 314 14.98 23.13 -10.36
N ALA A 315 16.01 22.30 -10.57
CA ALA A 315 16.65 21.54 -9.51
C ALA A 315 17.32 22.42 -8.45
N ALA A 316 17.98 23.51 -8.86
CA ALA A 316 18.59 24.44 -7.90
C ALA A 316 17.57 25.09 -6.98
N ILE A 317 16.40 25.50 -7.50
CA ILE A 317 15.34 26.09 -6.67
C ILE A 317 14.73 25.04 -5.74
N ALA A 318 14.40 23.85 -6.25
CA ALA A 318 13.82 22.78 -5.45
C ALA A 318 14.79 22.24 -4.38
N GLN A 319 16.09 22.33 -4.63
CA GLN A 319 17.12 21.94 -3.66
C GLN A 319 17.50 23.05 -2.66
N GLY A 320 16.96 24.27 -2.83
CA GLY A 320 17.11 25.37 -1.88
C GLY A 320 16.48 25.06 -0.52
N LEU A 321 16.78 25.88 0.49
CA LEU A 321 16.17 25.76 1.81
C LEU A 321 14.68 26.16 1.78
N ASP A 322 13.94 25.76 2.80
CA ASP A 322 12.61 26.30 3.04
C ASP A 322 12.72 27.68 3.71
N ASP A 323 12.50 28.73 2.92
CA ASP A 323 12.60 30.13 3.36
C ASP A 323 11.28 30.68 3.93
N ASP A 324 10.22 29.85 4.02
CA ASP A 324 8.95 30.27 4.61
C ASP A 324 9.10 30.49 6.12
N VAL A 325 8.43 31.52 6.65
CA VAL A 325 8.51 31.89 8.07
C VAL A 325 7.25 31.42 8.79
N PRO A 326 7.36 30.66 9.91
CA PRO A 326 6.19 30.25 10.66
C PRO A 326 5.54 31.45 11.37
N ALA A 327 4.32 31.27 11.86
CA ALA A 327 3.64 32.29 12.64
C ALA A 327 4.47 32.68 13.89
N PRO A 328 4.32 33.92 14.41
CA PRO A 328 5.10 34.38 15.55
C PRO A 328 5.03 33.42 16.75
N GLY A 329 6.19 33.06 17.30
CA GLY A 329 6.30 32.13 18.43
C GLY A 329 6.28 30.65 18.04
N GLN A 330 6.00 30.32 16.78
CA GLN A 330 5.89 28.95 16.30
C GLN A 330 7.18 28.46 15.63
N GLN A 331 7.30 27.14 15.52
CA GLN A 331 8.39 26.48 14.78
C GLN A 331 7.83 25.55 13.71
N TYR A 332 8.59 25.36 12.63
CA TYR A 332 8.31 24.34 11.62
C TYR A 332 8.99 23.01 11.95
N ALA A 333 8.34 21.93 11.56
CA ALA A 333 8.87 20.57 11.51
C ALA A 333 8.34 19.88 10.25
N GLN A 334 9.12 19.03 9.59
CA GLN A 334 8.69 18.37 8.37
C GLN A 334 9.00 16.87 8.38
N PHE A 335 8.00 16.06 8.04
CA PHE A 335 8.05 14.61 8.13
C PHE A 335 7.48 13.95 6.88
N GLY A 336 8.19 12.96 6.32
CA GLY A 336 7.68 12.05 5.28
C GLY A 336 7.50 10.64 5.88
N ALA A 337 6.30 10.07 5.76
CA ALA A 337 5.95 8.82 6.44
C ALA A 337 4.94 7.98 5.65
N GLY A 338 5.08 7.96 4.33
CA GLY A 338 4.12 7.36 3.39
C GLY A 338 3.09 8.36 2.87
N CYS A 339 1.91 7.85 2.48
CA CYS A 339 0.80 8.71 2.04
C CYS A 339 0.50 9.79 3.08
N PHE A 340 0.67 11.05 2.68
CA PHE A 340 0.62 12.20 3.59
C PHE A 340 -0.74 12.43 4.27
N TRP A 341 -1.84 11.84 3.79
CA TRP A 341 -3.19 12.03 4.34
C TRP A 341 -3.32 11.50 5.76
N GLY A 342 -2.84 10.26 5.99
CA GLY A 342 -2.85 9.65 7.31
C GLY A 342 -1.84 10.30 8.26
N VAL A 343 -0.74 10.79 7.72
CA VAL A 343 0.34 11.44 8.47
C VAL A 343 -0.12 12.81 8.95
N GLU A 344 -0.76 13.60 8.08
CA GLU A 344 -1.32 14.91 8.41
C GLU A 344 -2.34 14.79 9.54
N LEU A 345 -3.30 13.86 9.42
CA LEU A 345 -4.30 13.64 10.44
C LEU A 345 -3.70 13.26 11.80
N ALA A 346 -2.59 12.51 11.81
CA ALA A 346 -1.89 12.19 13.05
C ALA A 346 -1.34 13.45 13.74
N PHE A 347 -0.73 14.36 12.98
CA PHE A 347 -0.22 15.63 13.52
C PHE A 347 -1.34 16.62 13.86
N GLN A 348 -2.44 16.65 13.09
CA GLN A 348 -3.61 17.48 13.40
C GLN A 348 -4.13 17.23 14.82
N ARG A 349 -4.04 15.99 15.30
CA ARG A 349 -4.54 15.58 16.63
C ARG A 349 -3.61 15.93 17.79
N VAL A 350 -2.39 16.41 17.53
CA VAL A 350 -1.41 16.70 18.59
C VAL A 350 -1.73 18.04 19.26
N PRO A 351 -1.98 18.09 20.58
CA PRO A 351 -2.09 19.35 21.31
C PRO A 351 -0.81 20.19 21.15
N GLY A 352 -0.95 21.49 20.91
CA GLY A 352 0.18 22.41 20.65
C GLY A 352 0.64 22.48 19.17
N VAL A 353 0.19 21.57 18.30
CA VAL A 353 0.26 21.78 16.84
C VAL A 353 -0.81 22.79 16.44
N THR A 354 -0.42 23.88 15.79
CA THR A 354 -1.32 24.98 15.39
C THR A 354 -1.71 24.95 13.94
N ASN A 355 -0.88 24.39 13.06
CA ASN A 355 -1.21 24.23 11.65
C ASN A 355 -0.53 22.97 11.09
N THR A 356 -1.16 22.35 10.10
CA THR A 356 -0.60 21.26 9.32
C THR A 356 -0.87 21.52 7.85
N GLU A 357 0.07 21.14 7.01
CA GLU A 357 -0.14 21.14 5.58
C GLU A 357 0.65 20.04 4.90
N VAL A 358 0.07 19.46 3.86
CA VAL A 358 0.72 18.44 3.04
C VAL A 358 1.37 19.06 1.82
N GLY A 359 2.46 18.44 1.36
CA GLY A 359 3.22 18.94 0.22
C GLY A 359 4.31 18.01 -0.26
N TYR A 360 5.11 18.54 -1.18
CA TYR A 360 6.20 17.86 -1.85
C TYR A 360 7.52 18.54 -1.52
N SER A 361 8.56 17.78 -1.18
CA SER A 361 9.88 18.33 -0.83
C SER A 361 11.01 17.38 -1.21
N GLN A 362 12.28 17.83 -1.10
CA GLN A 362 13.51 17.07 -1.36
C GLN A 362 13.77 16.64 -2.82
N GLY A 363 12.82 16.84 -3.72
CA GLY A 363 12.96 16.50 -5.13
C GLY A 363 13.70 17.56 -5.96
N LEU A 364 13.74 17.31 -7.26
CA LEU A 364 14.49 18.11 -8.22
C LEU A 364 13.59 18.99 -9.09
N ALA A 365 12.27 18.86 -8.99
CA ALA A 365 11.33 19.62 -9.81
C ALA A 365 10.85 20.85 -9.04
N HIS A 366 10.94 22.03 -9.65
CA HIS A 366 10.30 23.24 -9.14
C HIS A 366 8.81 23.26 -9.49
N ASN A 367 7.97 23.61 -8.52
CA ASN A 367 6.49 23.62 -8.63
C ASN A 367 5.90 22.30 -9.17
N PRO A 368 6.21 21.14 -8.56
CA PRO A 368 5.67 19.86 -9.00
C PRO A 368 4.16 19.80 -8.73
N THR A 369 3.42 19.21 -9.66
CA THR A 369 2.02 18.78 -9.45
C THR A 369 1.99 17.38 -8.82
N TYR A 370 0.83 17.00 -8.26
CA TYR A 370 0.61 15.61 -7.82
C TYR A 370 0.91 14.60 -8.93
N GLU A 371 0.46 14.89 -10.16
CA GLU A 371 0.70 14.04 -11.32
C GLU A 371 2.19 13.88 -11.62
N ASP A 372 2.98 14.96 -11.53
CA ASP A 372 4.44 14.90 -11.70
C ASP A 372 5.07 13.99 -10.64
N VAL A 373 4.66 14.12 -9.37
CA VAL A 373 5.18 13.31 -8.26
C VAL A 373 4.79 11.84 -8.42
N CYS A 374 3.58 11.55 -8.88
CA CYS A 374 3.10 10.18 -9.15
C CYS A 374 3.94 9.45 -10.20
N THR A 375 4.62 10.16 -11.12
CA THR A 375 5.55 9.53 -12.06
C THR A 375 6.75 8.88 -11.39
N GLY A 376 7.07 9.26 -10.14
CA GLY A 376 8.26 8.83 -9.41
C GLY A 376 9.58 9.45 -9.90
N THR A 377 9.55 10.28 -10.95
CA THR A 377 10.77 10.81 -11.59
C THR A 377 11.28 12.11 -10.96
N THR A 378 10.43 12.82 -10.22
CA THR A 378 10.78 14.12 -9.61
C THR A 378 11.64 13.99 -8.35
N ASN A 379 11.70 12.79 -7.78
CA ASN A 379 12.36 12.48 -6.51
C ASN A 379 11.82 13.25 -5.28
N HIS A 380 10.66 13.91 -5.40
CA HIS A 380 10.00 14.48 -4.24
C HIS A 380 9.57 13.39 -3.26
N ALA A 381 9.54 13.71 -1.97
CA ALA A 381 8.80 12.98 -0.95
C ALA A 381 7.45 13.68 -0.72
N GLU A 382 6.40 12.90 -0.51
CA GLU A 382 5.21 13.36 0.20
C GLU A 382 5.59 13.64 1.65
N VAL A 383 5.30 14.86 2.10
CA VAL A 383 5.65 15.32 3.44
C VAL A 383 4.50 16.09 4.06
N VAL A 384 4.47 16.11 5.38
CA VAL A 384 3.66 17.02 6.18
C VAL A 384 4.59 18.07 6.76
N ARG A 385 4.31 19.35 6.50
CA ARG A 385 4.89 20.48 7.22
C ARG A 385 3.97 20.85 8.38
N VAL A 386 4.52 20.79 9.58
CA VAL A 386 3.82 21.00 10.85
C VAL A 386 4.30 22.31 11.44
N GLN A 387 3.37 23.16 11.86
CA GLN A 387 3.64 24.33 12.68
C GLN A 387 3.17 24.06 14.10
N TYR A 388 4.07 24.23 15.08
CA TYR A 388 3.79 23.95 16.49
C TYR A 388 4.31 25.05 17.41
N ASP A 389 3.65 25.20 18.56
CA ASP A 389 4.12 26.07 19.65
C ASP A 389 5.11 25.26 20.53
N PRO A 390 6.40 25.60 20.55
CA PRO A 390 7.40 24.88 21.35
C PRO A 390 7.16 24.98 22.87
N ASN A 391 6.32 25.93 23.33
CA ASN A 391 5.93 26.01 24.75
C ASN A 391 4.82 25.02 25.12
N SER A 392 4.02 24.59 24.13
CA SER A 392 2.87 23.70 24.32
C SER A 392 3.10 22.27 23.81
N CYS A 393 3.98 22.09 22.83
CA CYS A 393 4.34 20.80 22.22
C CYS A 393 5.85 20.74 22.02
N ARG A 394 6.50 19.68 22.52
CA ARG A 394 7.94 19.50 22.30
C ARG A 394 8.19 18.85 20.96
N TYR A 395 9.36 19.07 20.38
CA TYR A 395 9.75 18.38 19.14
C TYR A 395 9.82 16.85 19.33
N GLU A 396 10.19 16.38 20.52
CA GLU A 396 10.19 14.95 20.83
C GLU A 396 8.79 14.32 20.76
N ASP A 397 7.73 15.08 21.07
CA ASP A 397 6.35 14.61 20.97
C ASP A 397 5.96 14.38 19.51
N LEU A 398 6.40 15.26 18.61
CA LEU A 398 6.22 15.09 17.17
C LEU A 398 6.99 13.87 16.63
N LEU A 399 8.21 13.64 17.12
CA LEU A 399 8.99 12.45 16.77
C LEU A 399 8.28 11.17 17.25
N ASN A 400 7.70 11.16 18.44
CA ASN A 400 6.95 10.00 18.94
C ASN A 400 5.73 9.70 18.04
N VAL A 401 5.01 10.72 17.59
CA VAL A 401 3.90 10.58 16.64
C VAL A 401 4.40 10.03 15.30
N PHE A 402 5.51 10.55 14.80
CA PHE A 402 6.14 10.08 13.57
C PHE A 402 6.47 8.58 13.63
N TRP A 403 7.18 8.12 14.67
CA TRP A 403 7.56 6.71 14.83
C TRP A 403 6.35 5.79 15.03
N ALA A 404 5.28 6.26 15.68
CA ALA A 404 4.06 5.48 15.88
C ALA A 404 3.18 5.36 14.63
N ARG A 405 3.34 6.26 13.64
CA ARG A 405 2.44 6.39 12.49
C ARG A 405 2.77 5.46 11.32
N HIS A 406 4.02 5.04 11.17
CA HIS A 406 4.47 4.35 9.96
C HIS A 406 5.49 3.24 10.26
N ASP A 407 5.90 2.47 9.24
CA ASP A 407 6.97 1.48 9.35
C ASP A 407 8.26 2.16 8.89
N PRO A 408 9.19 2.49 9.80
CA PRO A 408 10.43 3.19 9.43
C PRO A 408 11.47 2.27 8.78
N THR A 409 11.14 1.00 8.48
CA THR A 409 12.07 -0.03 7.99
C THR A 409 11.81 -0.46 6.54
N THR A 410 10.83 0.15 5.88
CA THR A 410 10.47 -0.09 4.48
C THR A 410 11.02 1.00 3.58
N LEU A 411 12.00 0.65 2.74
CA LEU A 411 12.62 1.59 1.81
C LEU A 411 11.66 1.92 0.67
N ASN A 412 11.42 3.22 0.43
CA ASN A 412 10.60 3.74 -0.68
C ASN A 412 9.22 3.06 -0.78
N ARG A 413 8.61 2.80 0.38
CA ARG A 413 7.31 2.16 0.50
C ARG A 413 6.73 2.42 1.88
N GLN A 414 5.42 2.61 1.94
CA GLN A 414 4.66 2.51 3.18
C GLN A 414 3.37 1.74 2.95
N GLY A 415 3.23 0.59 3.62
CA GLY A 415 2.11 -0.33 3.34
C GLY A 415 2.11 -0.75 1.85
N ASN A 416 1.00 -0.50 1.16
CA ASN A 416 0.84 -0.78 -0.26
C ASN A 416 1.25 0.39 -1.18
N ASP A 417 1.57 1.56 -0.61
CA ASP A 417 2.03 2.71 -1.38
C ASP A 417 3.52 2.55 -1.68
N VAL A 418 3.87 2.25 -2.94
CA VAL A 418 5.24 1.95 -3.38
C VAL A 418 5.77 3.09 -4.25
N GLY A 419 6.95 3.59 -3.92
CA GLY A 419 7.59 4.68 -4.64
C GLY A 419 8.48 5.53 -3.74
N THR A 420 9.45 6.22 -4.34
CA THR A 420 10.36 7.13 -3.62
C THR A 420 9.60 8.24 -2.91
N GLN A 421 8.45 8.66 -3.43
CA GLN A 421 7.59 9.66 -2.81
C GLN A 421 7.03 9.24 -1.45
N TYR A 422 6.94 7.94 -1.16
CA TYR A 422 6.41 7.41 0.09
C TYR A 422 7.51 7.04 1.11
N ARG A 423 8.74 7.51 0.89
CA ARG A 423 9.86 7.20 1.79
C ARG A 423 9.71 7.83 3.17
N SER A 424 10.29 7.16 4.16
CA SER A 424 10.42 7.68 5.52
C SER A 424 11.53 8.74 5.59
N GLY A 425 11.22 9.93 6.11
CA GLY A 425 12.17 11.03 6.22
C GLY A 425 11.82 12.04 7.31
N ILE A 426 12.84 12.57 7.97
CA ILE A 426 12.74 13.70 8.90
C ILE A 426 13.57 14.83 8.34
N TYR A 427 12.93 15.98 8.12
CA TYR A 427 13.56 17.14 7.49
C TYR A 427 13.63 18.29 8.48
N TYR A 428 14.82 18.55 9.01
CA TYR A 428 15.03 19.46 10.13
C TYR A 428 15.27 20.90 9.69
N TYR A 429 14.76 21.85 10.46
CA TYR A 429 14.97 23.29 10.27
C TYR A 429 16.11 23.83 11.14
N THR A 430 16.44 23.14 12.25
CA THR A 430 17.50 23.58 13.18
C THR A 430 18.45 22.44 13.57
N PRO A 431 19.68 22.75 14.02
CA PRO A 431 20.60 21.74 14.54
C PRO A 431 20.06 20.98 15.76
N GLU A 432 19.23 21.62 16.58
CA GLU A 432 18.57 20.99 17.72
C GLU A 432 17.59 19.90 17.26
N GLN A 433 16.81 20.18 16.22
CA GLN A 433 15.93 19.20 15.59
C GLN A 433 16.73 18.05 14.97
N GLU A 434 17.84 18.34 14.29
CA GLU A 434 18.73 17.30 13.74
C GLU A 434 19.22 16.35 14.84
N LYS A 435 19.76 16.92 15.93
CA LYS A 435 20.27 16.15 17.06
C LYS A 435 19.16 15.31 17.70
N ALA A 436 18.00 15.91 18.01
CA ALA A 436 16.87 15.20 18.60
C ALA A 436 16.37 14.07 17.70
N SER A 437 16.34 14.28 16.38
CA SER A 437 15.94 13.28 15.39
C SER A 437 16.88 12.07 15.38
N LYS A 438 18.21 12.31 15.36
CA LYS A 438 19.22 11.25 15.39
C LYS A 438 19.15 10.44 16.68
N GLU A 439 19.09 11.12 17.83
CA GLU A 439 18.95 10.44 19.12
C GLU A 439 17.64 9.65 19.22
N SER A 440 16.55 10.18 18.66
CA SER A 440 15.27 9.46 18.63
C SER A 440 15.29 8.25 17.71
N LEU A 441 15.98 8.33 16.57
CA LEU A 441 16.19 7.19 15.68
C LEU A 441 16.97 6.10 16.40
N ASP A 442 18.08 6.45 17.07
CA ASP A 442 18.89 5.48 17.81
C ASP A 442 18.07 4.78 18.90
N ARG A 443 17.28 5.54 19.67
CA ARG A 443 16.34 4.96 20.66
C ARG A 443 15.33 4.03 20.00
N HIS A 444 14.67 4.47 18.93
CA HIS A 444 13.63 3.68 18.28
C HIS A 444 14.18 2.41 17.61
N GLN A 445 15.39 2.48 17.04
CA GLN A 445 16.08 1.34 16.42
C GLN A 445 16.26 0.18 17.40
N THR A 446 16.48 0.45 18.69
CA THR A 446 16.62 -0.60 19.72
C THR A 446 15.35 -1.44 19.89
N THR A 447 14.19 -0.91 19.50
CA THR A 447 12.89 -1.59 19.63
C THR A 447 12.52 -2.42 18.40
N LEU A 448 13.26 -2.28 17.30
CA LEU A 448 12.95 -2.91 16.01
C LEU A 448 14.01 -3.95 15.61
N GLY A 449 13.56 -5.10 15.11
CA GLY A 449 14.46 -6.14 14.58
C GLY A 449 15.00 -5.85 13.18
N ARG A 450 14.40 -4.88 12.46
CA ARG A 450 14.82 -4.44 11.13
C ARG A 450 15.49 -3.06 11.22
N LYS A 451 16.46 -2.81 10.35
CA LYS A 451 17.16 -1.53 10.30
C LYS A 451 16.20 -0.43 9.82
N ILE A 452 16.19 0.70 10.53
CA ILE A 452 15.51 1.91 10.15
C ILE A 452 16.18 2.50 8.90
N VAL A 453 15.36 2.88 7.92
CA VAL A 453 15.78 3.49 6.64
C VAL A 453 15.39 4.95 6.53
N THR A 454 14.81 5.54 7.58
CA THR A 454 14.46 6.96 7.66
C THR A 454 15.67 7.84 7.36
N GLU A 455 15.54 8.72 6.37
CA GLU A 455 16.56 9.74 6.10
C GLU A 455 16.39 10.94 7.04
N ILE A 456 17.50 11.48 7.57
CA ILE A 456 17.50 12.69 8.40
C ILE A 456 18.35 13.72 7.67
N LEU A 457 17.70 14.70 7.05
CA LEU A 457 18.32 15.68 6.16
C LEU A 457 17.82 17.11 6.47
N PRO A 458 18.54 18.17 6.05
CA PRO A 458 18.01 19.53 6.14
C PRO A 458 16.69 19.68 5.39
N ALA A 459 15.77 20.48 5.94
CA ALA A 459 14.58 20.94 5.25
C ALA A 459 14.96 21.72 3.98
N LYS A 460 14.27 21.41 2.89
CA LYS A 460 14.42 22.05 1.58
C LYS A 460 13.09 22.65 1.18
N LYS A 461 13.08 23.35 0.04
CA LYS A 461 11.91 24.03 -0.49
C LYS A 461 10.66 23.14 -0.42
N PHE A 462 9.67 23.63 0.32
CA PHE A 462 8.38 22.99 0.47
C PHE A 462 7.42 23.50 -0.61
N TYR A 463 6.82 22.58 -1.35
CA TYR A 463 5.76 22.88 -2.31
C TYR A 463 4.44 22.37 -1.73
N ARG A 464 3.60 23.28 -1.25
CA ARG A 464 2.26 22.94 -0.75
C ARG A 464 1.48 22.20 -1.83
N ALA A 465 0.96 21.02 -1.49
CA ALA A 465 0.13 20.24 -2.40
C ALA A 465 -1.24 20.91 -2.61
N GLU A 466 -1.94 20.46 -3.63
CA GLU A 466 -3.23 20.96 -4.06
C GLU A 466 -4.28 20.88 -2.92
N GLU A 467 -5.23 21.81 -2.90
CA GLU A 467 -6.19 21.96 -1.79
C GLU A 467 -7.06 20.71 -1.54
N TYR A 468 -7.22 19.85 -2.55
CA TYR A 468 -7.96 18.61 -2.40
C TYR A 468 -7.20 17.54 -1.59
N HIS A 469 -5.88 17.66 -1.41
CA HIS A 469 -5.09 16.79 -0.54
C HIS A 469 -5.05 17.27 0.92
N GLN A 470 -5.30 18.55 1.15
CA GLN A 470 -5.18 19.20 2.46
C GLN A 470 -6.32 18.74 3.38
N GLN A 471 -5.99 18.27 4.57
CA GLN A 471 -6.93 17.72 5.56
C GLN A 471 -7.91 16.69 4.96
N TYR A 472 -7.43 15.87 4.03
CA TYR A 472 -8.27 14.98 3.20
C TYR A 472 -9.14 14.02 4.02
N LEU A 473 -8.58 13.38 5.05
CA LEU A 473 -9.30 12.41 5.88
C LEU A 473 -10.31 13.08 6.83
N GLU A 474 -10.02 14.29 7.29
CA GLU A 474 -10.98 15.10 8.05
C GLU A 474 -12.17 15.51 7.18
N LYS A 475 -11.91 15.84 5.90
CA LYS A 475 -12.95 16.19 4.92
C LYS A 475 -13.81 15.00 4.47
N GLY A 476 -13.40 13.76 4.76
CA GLY A 476 -14.19 12.55 4.49
C GLY A 476 -13.41 11.40 3.86
N GLY A 477 -12.19 11.66 3.37
CA GLY A 477 -11.40 10.67 2.64
C GLY A 477 -12.10 10.12 1.39
N ARG A 478 -11.56 9.03 0.86
CA ARG A 478 -12.02 8.33 -0.35
C ARG A 478 -13.46 7.84 -0.24
N PHE A 479 -13.88 7.48 0.98
CA PHE A 479 -15.16 6.84 1.23
C PHE A 479 -16.23 7.77 1.85
N GLY A 480 -15.91 9.05 2.08
CA GLY A 480 -16.80 10.02 2.70
C GLY A 480 -16.98 9.85 4.22
N PHE A 481 -16.29 8.90 4.85
CA PHE A 481 -16.30 8.71 6.31
C PHE A 481 -15.22 9.54 6.97
N GLN A 482 -15.62 10.73 7.44
CA GLN A 482 -14.73 11.66 8.13
C GLN A 482 -14.03 10.98 9.32
N GLN A 483 -12.76 11.30 9.48
CA GLN A 483 -11.97 10.91 10.64
C GLN A 483 -11.68 12.16 11.46
N SER A 484 -12.07 12.14 12.74
CA SER A 484 -11.93 13.31 13.60
C SER A 484 -10.47 13.76 13.71
N ALA A 485 -10.22 15.05 13.51
CA ALA A 485 -8.95 15.72 13.74
C ALA A 485 -8.86 16.39 15.12
N SER A 486 -9.84 16.16 16.00
CA SER A 486 -9.87 16.78 17.33
C SER A 486 -8.60 16.47 18.13
N LYS A 487 -8.10 17.46 18.87
CA LYS A 487 -6.89 17.32 19.70
C LYS A 487 -7.06 16.18 20.70
N GLY A 488 -6.06 15.29 20.77
CA GLY A 488 -6.06 14.11 21.63
C GLY A 488 -6.91 12.94 21.13
N CYS A 489 -7.50 13.01 19.93
CA CYS A 489 -8.24 11.90 19.35
C CYS A 489 -7.30 10.70 19.09
N ASN A 490 -7.64 9.54 19.63
CA ASN A 490 -6.87 8.30 19.49
C ASN A 490 -7.59 7.25 18.63
N ASP A 491 -8.65 7.63 17.93
CA ASP A 491 -9.36 6.73 17.01
C ASP A 491 -8.37 6.22 15.94
N PRO A 492 -8.36 4.92 15.61
CA PRO A 492 -7.44 4.40 14.60
C PRO A 492 -7.57 5.13 13.26
N ILE A 493 -6.47 5.70 12.79
CA ILE A 493 -6.44 6.37 11.48
C ILE A 493 -6.42 5.31 10.37
N ARG A 494 -7.43 5.36 9.51
CA ARG A 494 -7.55 4.57 8.28
C ARG A 494 -6.87 5.34 7.15
N CYS A 495 -6.05 4.64 6.34
CA CYS A 495 -5.14 5.28 5.38
C CYS A 495 -5.83 6.22 4.38
N TYR A 496 -6.99 5.81 3.85
CA TYR A 496 -7.62 6.52 2.73
C TYR A 496 -9.03 7.05 3.02
N GLY A 497 -9.66 6.66 4.14
CA GLY A 497 -11.06 7.02 4.44
C GLY A 497 -11.74 6.04 5.34
#